data_AF-A0A820UZF5-F1
#
_entry.id   AF-A0A820UZF5-F1
#
_cell.length_a   1.000
_cell.length_b   1.000
_cell.length_c   1.000
_cell.angle_alpha   90.00
_cell.angle_beta   90.00
_cell.angle_gamma   90.00
#
_symmetry.space_group_name_H-M   'P 1'
#
loop_
_entity.id
_entity.type
_entity.pdbx_description
1 polymer ?
#
loop_
_entity_poly.entity_id
_entity_poly.type
_entity_poly.pdbx_seq_one_letter_code
_entity_poly.pdbx_strand_id
1 'polypeptide(L)'
;MATPTDETPVEAEEDDTFEYAHGTVMILAWMVFASTAVLFARYGRKIRFGSKDKLLGEHIWFQIHRFVACLTTVLTLLGFFFILVQAKGDWVKADEGLVFVHSVIGGIVVCCALIQAWMALFRCHPDGSYRFIYNWLHRLTGVLAYFLSVPTIFIIITTFDNNRTGMIVILSLWSAWVVIIVIILEIIRLGIGPSFSGKMVKGNGAELYDLNGPPSVNTESDEGDTSHWHARILILILLNFIVSIALAIPLIVLLWKKT
;
A
#
# COMPACT_ATOMS: atom_id res chain seq x y z
N MET A 1 37.94 -22.88 55.12
CA MET A 1 36.88 -21.86 55.08
C MET A 1 36.93 -21.27 53.68
N ALA A 2 36.18 -21.83 52.74
CA ALA A 2 36.10 -21.32 51.37
C ALA A 2 35.01 -20.26 51.34
N THR A 3 35.36 -19.04 50.94
CA THR A 3 34.43 -17.94 50.70
C THR A 3 33.51 -18.29 49.52
N PRO A 4 32.17 -18.15 49.65
CA PRO A 4 31.29 -18.26 48.50
C PRO A 4 31.50 -17.04 47.60
N THR A 5 31.85 -17.27 46.34
CA THR A 5 31.82 -16.24 45.30
C THR A 5 30.36 -15.91 45.01
N ASP A 6 29.99 -14.68 45.33
CA ASP A 6 28.72 -14.05 44.95
C ASP A 6 28.73 -13.83 43.44
N GLU A 7 28.30 -14.84 42.69
CA GLU A 7 28.00 -14.71 41.26
C GLU A 7 26.65 -13.99 41.15
N THR A 8 26.69 -12.66 41.16
CA THR A 8 25.56 -11.85 40.71
C THR A 8 25.18 -12.32 39.30
N PRO A 9 23.93 -12.75 39.04
CA PRO A 9 23.52 -13.10 37.70
C PRO A 9 23.72 -11.86 36.83
N VAL A 10 24.60 -11.97 35.83
CA VAL A 10 24.65 -10.99 34.73
C VAL A 10 23.27 -11.04 34.11
N GLU A 11 22.44 -10.02 34.35
CA GLU A 11 21.16 -9.87 33.66
C GLU A 11 21.49 -9.88 32.16
N ALA A 12 21.16 -10.99 31.49
CA ALA A 12 21.34 -11.10 30.07
C ALA A 12 20.46 -10.02 29.43
N GLU A 13 21.08 -9.05 28.75
CA GLU A 13 20.37 -8.08 27.92
C GLU A 13 19.34 -8.84 27.08
N GLU A 14 18.06 -8.53 27.27
CA GLU A 14 17.00 -9.16 26.52
C GLU A 14 17.13 -8.72 25.06
N ASP A 15 17.51 -9.65 24.18
CA ASP A 15 17.71 -9.39 22.76
C ASP A 15 16.35 -9.09 22.10
N ASP A 16 16.06 -7.80 21.93
CA ASP A 16 14.86 -7.23 21.29
C ASP A 16 15.00 -7.10 19.76
N THR A 17 16.06 -7.67 19.17
CA THR A 17 16.37 -7.56 17.74
C THR A 17 15.20 -8.02 16.86
N PHE A 18 14.50 -9.09 17.24
CA PHE A 18 13.37 -9.58 16.45
C PHE A 18 12.14 -8.67 16.53
N GLU A 19 11.94 -7.94 17.63
CA GLU A 19 10.89 -6.93 17.75
C GLU A 19 11.14 -5.75 16.79
N TYR A 20 12.37 -5.24 16.76
CA TYR A 20 12.74 -4.18 15.83
C TYR A 20 12.74 -4.65 14.37
N ALA A 21 13.15 -5.90 14.11
CA ALA A 21 13.04 -6.51 12.79
C ALA A 21 11.57 -6.65 12.35
N HIS A 22 10.67 -7.05 13.25
CA HIS A 22 9.22 -7.07 13.02
C HIS A 22 8.72 -5.68 12.59
N GLY A 23 9.00 -4.64 13.39
CA GLY A 23 8.58 -3.28 13.07
C GLY A 23 9.11 -2.80 11.71
N THR A 24 10.36 -3.12 11.40
CA THR A 24 11.02 -2.77 10.13
C THR A 24 10.30 -3.38 8.93
N VAL A 25 10.07 -4.69 8.94
CA VAL A 25 9.42 -5.34 7.80
C VAL A 25 7.95 -4.97 7.68
N MET A 26 7.25 -4.69 8.80
CA MET A 26 5.87 -4.20 8.79
C MET A 26 5.78 -2.79 8.18
N ILE A 27 6.71 -1.89 8.52
CA ILE A 27 6.82 -0.56 7.90
C ILE A 27 6.99 -0.70 6.38
N LEU A 28 7.93 -1.54 5.92
CA LEU A 28 8.14 -1.75 4.48
C LEU A 28 6.92 -2.38 3.80
N ALA A 29 6.33 -3.41 4.42
CA ALA A 29 5.17 -4.12 3.87
C ALA A 29 4.00 -3.19 3.63
N TRP A 30 3.64 -2.36 4.62
CA TRP A 30 2.42 -1.56 4.60
C TRP A 30 2.62 -0.16 4.05
N MET A 31 3.73 0.52 4.38
CA MET A 31 3.96 1.87 3.89
C MET A 31 4.37 1.90 2.43
N VAL A 32 5.21 0.96 1.99
CA VAL A 32 5.79 0.96 0.64
C VAL A 32 5.00 0.07 -0.32
N PHE A 33 4.94 -1.23 -0.02
CA PHE A 33 4.39 -2.20 -0.97
C PHE A 33 2.86 -2.20 -0.97
N ALA A 34 2.20 -2.22 0.19
CA ALA A 34 0.75 -2.30 0.25
C ALA A 34 0.09 -1.03 -0.33
N SER A 35 0.62 0.14 0.01
CA SER A 35 0.14 1.42 -0.54
C SER A 35 0.22 1.44 -2.07
N THR A 36 1.36 1.00 -2.61
CA THR A 36 1.59 0.90 -4.06
C THR A 36 0.68 -0.15 -4.72
N ALA A 37 0.49 -1.31 -4.08
CA ALA A 37 -0.41 -2.36 -4.56
C ALA A 37 -1.86 -1.88 -4.66
N VAL A 38 -2.34 -1.12 -3.67
CA VAL A 38 -3.68 -0.52 -3.66
C VAL A 38 -3.85 0.48 -4.80
N LEU A 39 -2.85 1.34 -5.05
CA LEU A 39 -2.88 2.29 -6.16
C LEU A 39 -2.91 1.58 -7.52
N PHE A 40 -2.07 0.55 -7.73
CA PHE A 40 -2.10 -0.25 -8.96
C PHE A 40 -3.42 -0.99 -9.14
N ALA A 41 -3.99 -1.55 -8.07
CA ALA A 41 -5.29 -2.24 -8.15
C ALA A 41 -6.41 -1.32 -8.65
N ARG A 42 -6.37 -0.05 -8.22
CA ARG A 42 -7.43 0.94 -8.48
C ARG A 42 -7.23 1.71 -9.79
N TYR A 43 -5.99 2.11 -10.09
CA TYR A 43 -5.68 3.00 -11.22
C TYR A 43 -4.88 2.33 -12.34
N GLY A 44 -4.20 1.20 -12.06
CA GLY A 44 -3.31 0.52 -13.00
C GLY A 44 -4.00 -0.01 -14.26
N ARG A 45 -5.27 -0.44 -14.16
CA ARG A 45 -6.10 -0.88 -15.30
C ARG A 45 -6.25 0.13 -16.41
N LYS A 46 -6.07 1.41 -16.10
CA LYS A 46 -6.24 2.43 -17.11
C LYS A 46 -4.94 2.76 -17.82
N ILE A 47 -3.77 2.33 -17.35
CA ILE A 47 -2.47 2.66 -17.97
C ILE A 47 -2.32 1.95 -19.33
N ARG A 48 -1.93 2.67 -20.39
CA ARG A 48 -1.83 2.20 -21.80
C ARG A 48 -1.08 0.88 -21.94
N PHE A 49 0.16 0.82 -21.43
CA PHE A 49 0.99 -0.39 -21.43
C PHE A 49 0.47 -1.49 -20.49
N GLY A 50 -0.28 -1.10 -19.46
CA GLY A 50 -0.89 -2.04 -18.51
C GLY A 50 -1.97 -2.91 -19.15
N SER A 51 -2.76 -2.35 -20.06
CA SER A 51 -4.00 -2.97 -20.55
C SER A 51 -3.94 -3.55 -21.95
N LYS A 52 -3.02 -3.09 -22.80
CA LYS A 52 -2.82 -3.67 -24.13
C LYS A 52 -1.86 -4.85 -24.11
N ASP A 53 -0.80 -4.74 -23.31
CA ASP A 53 0.24 -5.75 -23.28
C ASP A 53 -0.02 -6.78 -22.17
N LYS A 54 0.26 -8.04 -22.49
CA LYS A 54 0.16 -9.16 -21.57
C LYS A 54 1.54 -9.69 -21.24
N LEU A 55 1.77 -9.98 -19.96
CA LEU A 55 2.94 -10.68 -19.47
C LEU A 55 2.46 -11.95 -18.76
N LEU A 56 3.02 -13.10 -19.13
CA LEU A 56 2.61 -14.41 -18.61
C LEU A 56 1.08 -14.66 -18.72
N GLY A 57 0.49 -14.28 -19.86
CA GLY A 57 -0.93 -14.51 -20.16
C GLY A 57 -1.93 -13.54 -19.53
N GLU A 58 -1.48 -12.61 -18.69
CA GLU A 58 -2.31 -11.63 -18.00
C GLU A 58 -1.83 -10.19 -18.25
N HIS A 59 -2.71 -9.21 -18.05
CA HIS A 59 -2.39 -7.79 -18.22
C HIS A 59 -1.23 -7.34 -17.31
N ILE A 60 -0.31 -6.52 -17.85
CA ILE A 60 0.88 -6.08 -17.11
C ILE A 60 0.52 -5.39 -15.79
N TRP A 61 -0.52 -4.54 -15.76
CA TRP A 61 -0.94 -3.88 -14.51
C TRP A 61 -1.33 -4.89 -13.43
N PHE A 62 -1.94 -6.01 -13.83
CA PHE A 62 -2.37 -7.07 -12.92
C PHE A 62 -1.16 -7.85 -12.41
N GLN A 63 -0.16 -8.07 -13.26
CA GLN A 63 1.09 -8.70 -12.85
C GLN A 63 1.87 -7.85 -11.85
N ILE A 64 1.97 -6.55 -12.09
CA ILE A 64 2.63 -5.62 -11.16
C ILE A 64 1.86 -5.60 -9.82
N HIS A 65 0.53 -5.44 -9.85
CA HIS A 65 -0.29 -5.50 -8.65
C HIS A 65 -0.06 -6.81 -7.87
N ARG A 66 -0.09 -7.95 -8.57
CA ARG A 66 0.11 -9.28 -7.97
C ARG A 66 1.50 -9.42 -7.36
N PHE A 67 2.54 -8.98 -8.06
CA PHE A 67 3.91 -9.02 -7.57
C PHE A 67 4.07 -8.19 -6.29
N VAL A 68 3.63 -6.94 -6.31
CA VAL A 68 3.74 -6.04 -5.16
C VAL A 68 2.87 -6.52 -3.99
N ALA A 69 1.65 -7.00 -4.25
CA ALA A 69 0.77 -7.57 -3.21
C ALA A 69 1.36 -8.86 -2.60
N CYS A 70 1.98 -9.72 -3.40
CA CYS A 70 2.69 -10.91 -2.92
C CYS A 70 3.84 -10.50 -1.98
N LEU A 71 4.61 -9.49 -2.36
CA LEU A 71 5.71 -8.98 -1.54
C LEU A 71 5.20 -8.41 -0.21
N THR A 72 4.09 -7.66 -0.20
CA THR A 72 3.41 -7.24 1.03
C THR A 72 3.05 -8.43 1.92
N THR A 73 2.43 -9.47 1.36
CA THR A 73 2.05 -10.66 2.14
C THR A 73 3.27 -11.37 2.71
N VAL A 74 4.32 -11.61 1.92
CA VAL A 74 5.54 -12.29 2.37
C VAL A 74 6.21 -11.52 3.51
N LEU A 75 6.36 -10.20 3.37
CA LEU A 75 6.94 -9.36 4.42
C LEU A 75 6.07 -9.33 5.69
N THR A 76 4.74 -9.33 5.53
CA THR A 76 3.80 -9.40 6.66
C THR A 76 3.97 -10.72 7.43
N LEU A 77 4.09 -11.85 6.71
CA LEU A 77 4.31 -13.15 7.34
C LEU A 77 5.68 -13.25 7.99
N LEU A 78 6.71 -12.68 7.37
CA LEU A 78 8.05 -12.63 7.95
C LEU A 78 8.07 -11.80 9.24
N GLY A 79 7.42 -10.63 9.25
CA GLY A 79 7.29 -9.81 10.45
C GLY A 79 6.51 -10.50 11.55
N PHE A 80 5.39 -11.15 11.20
CA PHE A 80 4.63 -11.92 12.16
C PHE A 80 5.46 -13.09 12.73
N PHE A 81 6.27 -13.75 11.91
CA PHE A 81 7.20 -14.77 12.38
C PHE A 81 8.23 -14.21 13.36
N PHE A 82 8.84 -13.05 13.09
CA PHE A 82 9.81 -12.43 14.00
C PHE A 82 9.22 -12.14 15.38
N ILE A 83 8.01 -11.56 15.46
CA ILE A 83 7.41 -11.27 16.76
C ILE A 83 6.99 -12.55 17.50
N LEU A 84 6.57 -13.61 16.80
CA LEU A 84 6.31 -14.91 17.42
C LEU A 84 7.58 -15.54 18.02
N VAL A 85 8.72 -15.39 17.33
CA VAL A 85 10.03 -15.86 17.84
C VAL A 85 10.46 -15.04 19.05
N GLN A 86 10.34 -13.70 19.00
CA GLN A 86 10.63 -12.82 20.13
C GLN A 86 9.79 -13.20 21.36
N ALA A 87 8.48 -13.39 21.16
CA ALA A 87 7.54 -13.74 22.22
C ALA A 87 7.64 -15.21 22.66
N LYS A 88 8.49 -16.05 22.03
CA LYS A 88 8.60 -17.50 22.29
C LYS A 88 7.25 -18.23 22.21
N GLY A 89 6.34 -17.73 21.38
CA GLY A 89 4.98 -18.26 21.23
C GLY A 89 3.97 -17.79 22.28
N ASP A 90 4.38 -16.99 23.26
CA ASP A 90 3.46 -16.40 24.24
C ASP A 90 2.61 -15.30 23.60
N TRP A 91 1.44 -15.08 24.19
CA TRP A 91 0.52 -14.02 23.77
C TRP A 91 0.51 -12.89 24.79
N VAL A 92 0.39 -11.65 24.29
CA VAL A 92 0.27 -10.43 25.09
C VAL A 92 -0.94 -10.51 26.04
N LYS A 93 -0.76 -10.10 27.30
CA LYS A 93 -1.84 -10.11 28.29
C LYS A 93 -2.78 -8.92 28.12
N ALA A 94 -4.02 -9.08 28.57
CA ALA A 94 -5.06 -8.06 28.40
C ALA A 94 -4.79 -6.75 29.19
N ASP A 95 -3.97 -6.81 30.23
CA ASP A 95 -3.56 -5.68 31.06
C ASP A 95 -2.38 -4.88 30.48
N GLU A 96 -1.76 -5.33 29.39
CA GLU A 96 -0.67 -4.63 28.69
C GLU A 96 -1.15 -3.48 27.77
N GLY A 97 -2.40 -3.05 27.93
CA GLY A 97 -2.94 -1.81 27.37
C GLY A 97 -2.84 -1.72 25.84
N LEU A 98 -2.10 -0.72 25.33
CA LEU A 98 -2.00 -0.45 23.90
C LEU A 98 -1.22 -1.53 23.13
N VAL A 99 -0.32 -2.25 23.78
CA VAL A 99 0.41 -3.38 23.16
C VAL A 99 -0.56 -4.53 22.86
N PHE A 100 -1.51 -4.79 23.77
CA PHE A 100 -2.59 -5.74 23.53
C PHE A 100 -3.47 -5.33 22.35
N VAL A 101 -3.88 -4.05 22.29
CA VAL A 101 -4.69 -3.52 21.19
C VAL A 101 -3.94 -3.62 19.84
N HIS A 102 -2.66 -3.25 19.80
CA HIS A 102 -1.82 -3.41 18.62
C HIS A 102 -1.80 -4.87 18.14
N SER A 103 -1.61 -5.82 19.05
CA SER A 103 -1.51 -7.24 18.72
C SER A 103 -2.83 -7.81 18.18
N VAL A 104 -3.98 -7.40 18.74
CA VAL A 104 -5.29 -7.82 18.24
C VAL A 104 -5.56 -7.26 16.84
N ILE A 105 -5.38 -5.95 16.63
CA ILE A 105 -5.64 -5.34 15.31
C ILE A 105 -4.62 -5.84 14.28
N GLY A 106 -3.35 -5.95 14.66
CA GLY A 106 -2.29 -6.53 13.84
C GLY A 106 -2.55 -7.98 13.46
N GLY A 107 -3.06 -8.80 14.39
CA GLY A 107 -3.51 -10.15 14.11
C GLY A 107 -4.64 -10.20 13.07
N ILE A 108 -5.62 -9.29 13.16
CA ILE A 108 -6.69 -9.17 12.15
C ILE A 108 -6.11 -8.80 10.78
N VAL A 109 -5.14 -7.88 10.74
CA VAL A 109 -4.44 -7.48 9.52
C VAL A 109 -3.68 -8.65 8.88
N VAL A 110 -2.95 -9.45 9.67
CA VAL A 110 -2.27 -10.68 9.22
C VAL A 110 -3.27 -11.69 8.67
N CYS A 111 -4.38 -11.93 9.37
CA CYS A 111 -5.45 -12.81 8.91
C CYS A 111 -6.05 -12.35 7.57
N CYS A 112 -6.31 -11.04 7.42
CA CYS A 112 -6.80 -10.49 6.17
C CYS A 112 -5.77 -10.64 5.03
N ALA A 113 -4.48 -10.44 5.30
CA ALA A 113 -3.42 -10.64 4.31
C ALA A 113 -3.32 -12.11 3.86
N LEU A 114 -3.48 -13.05 4.78
CA LEU A 114 -3.55 -14.49 4.48
C LEU A 114 -4.78 -14.84 3.65
N ILE A 115 -5.96 -14.36 4.05
CA ILE A 115 -7.21 -14.55 3.29
C ILE A 115 -7.05 -14.01 1.86
N GLN A 116 -6.40 -12.85 1.69
CA GLN A 116 -6.11 -12.28 0.37
C GLN A 116 -5.21 -13.19 -0.47
N ALA A 117 -4.16 -13.76 0.12
CA ALA A 117 -3.29 -14.71 -0.57
C ALA A 117 -4.04 -15.99 -0.98
N TRP A 118 -4.83 -16.56 -0.06
CA TRP A 118 -5.67 -17.74 -0.32
C TRP A 118 -6.68 -17.48 -1.44
N MET A 119 -7.39 -16.35 -1.41
CA MET A 119 -8.32 -15.98 -2.48
C MET A 119 -7.60 -15.79 -3.82
N ALA A 120 -6.40 -15.20 -3.82
CA ALA A 120 -5.61 -15.02 -5.03
C ALA A 120 -5.19 -16.37 -5.67
N LEU A 121 -4.90 -17.39 -4.86
CA LEU A 121 -4.59 -18.74 -5.32
C LEU A 121 -5.81 -19.44 -5.91
N PHE A 122 -6.97 -19.34 -5.22
CA PHE A 122 -8.22 -19.94 -5.67
C PHE A 122 -9.07 -18.99 -6.53
N ARG A 123 -8.41 -18.07 -7.23
CA ARG A 123 -9.09 -17.08 -8.07
C ARG A 123 -9.93 -17.79 -9.14
N CYS A 124 -11.23 -17.51 -9.13
CA CYS A 124 -12.16 -17.99 -10.16
C CYS A 124 -11.75 -17.53 -11.58
N HIS A 125 -12.15 -18.30 -12.59
CA HIS A 125 -11.98 -17.93 -14.00
C HIS A 125 -12.63 -16.57 -14.30
N PRO A 126 -12.08 -15.72 -15.19
CA PRO A 126 -12.66 -14.43 -15.54
C PRO A 126 -14.14 -14.48 -15.94
N ASP A 127 -14.56 -15.54 -16.63
CA ASP A 127 -15.94 -15.76 -17.10
C ASP A 127 -16.83 -16.56 -16.14
N GLY A 128 -16.37 -16.79 -14.91
CA GLY A 128 -17.12 -17.57 -13.91
C GLY A 128 -18.30 -16.80 -13.31
N SER A 129 -19.43 -17.48 -13.09
CA SER A 129 -20.65 -16.89 -12.49
C SER A 129 -20.41 -16.31 -11.09
N TYR A 130 -19.50 -16.89 -10.31
CA TYR A 130 -19.16 -16.43 -8.96
C TYR A 130 -18.06 -15.35 -8.92
N ARG A 131 -17.62 -14.83 -10.08
CA ARG A 131 -16.56 -13.80 -10.18
C ARG A 131 -16.91 -12.52 -9.43
N PHE A 132 -18.19 -12.18 -9.37
CA PHE A 132 -18.64 -10.99 -8.63
C PHE A 132 -18.41 -11.12 -7.11
N ILE A 133 -18.65 -12.32 -6.54
CA ILE A 133 -18.44 -12.60 -5.11
C ILE A 133 -16.96 -12.48 -4.78
N TYR A 134 -16.11 -13.15 -5.58
CA TYR A 134 -14.66 -13.05 -5.47
C TYR A 134 -14.19 -11.60 -5.50
N ASN A 135 -14.65 -10.80 -6.47
CA ASN A 135 -14.23 -9.41 -6.62
C ASN A 135 -14.62 -8.56 -5.40
N TRP A 136 -15.82 -8.78 -4.84
CA TRP A 136 -16.28 -8.07 -3.64
C TRP A 136 -15.49 -8.46 -2.40
N LEU A 137 -15.33 -9.77 -2.15
CA LEU A 137 -14.58 -10.26 -0.98
C LEU A 137 -13.11 -9.84 -1.04
N HIS A 138 -12.45 -10.01 -2.19
CA HIS A 138 -11.06 -9.60 -2.40
C HIS A 138 -10.86 -8.10 -2.21
N ARG A 139 -11.81 -7.29 -2.69
CA ARG A 139 -11.76 -5.84 -2.50
C ARG A 139 -11.99 -5.45 -1.04
N LEU A 140 -13.02 -6.00 -0.40
CA LEU A 140 -13.38 -5.67 0.98
C LEU A 140 -12.26 -6.01 1.94
N THR A 141 -11.76 -7.24 1.88
CA THR A 141 -10.66 -7.72 2.75
C THR A 141 -9.37 -6.93 2.52
N GLY A 142 -9.02 -6.60 1.27
CA GLY A 142 -7.84 -5.79 0.96
C GLY A 142 -7.94 -4.35 1.50
N VAL A 143 -9.09 -3.70 1.32
CA VAL A 143 -9.32 -2.35 1.86
C VAL A 143 -9.32 -2.37 3.39
N LEU A 144 -9.96 -3.37 4.00
CA LEU A 144 -9.99 -3.52 5.45
C LEU A 144 -8.57 -3.71 6.01
N ALA A 145 -7.78 -4.60 5.43
CA ALA A 145 -6.39 -4.84 5.86
C ALA A 145 -5.55 -3.56 5.80
N TYR A 146 -5.62 -2.83 4.68
CA TYR A 146 -4.86 -1.59 4.50
C TYR A 146 -5.33 -0.47 5.42
N PHE A 147 -6.65 -0.36 5.65
CA PHE A 147 -7.19 0.65 6.56
C PHE A 147 -6.81 0.37 8.01
N LEU A 148 -6.81 -0.89 8.45
CA LEU A 148 -6.45 -1.28 9.81
C LEU A 148 -4.93 -1.26 10.06
N SER A 149 -4.10 -1.46 9.03
CA SER A 149 -2.64 -1.46 9.21
C SER A 149 -2.11 -0.11 9.69
N VAL A 150 -2.69 1.00 9.23
CA VAL A 150 -2.21 2.35 9.59
C VAL A 150 -2.42 2.65 11.09
N PRO A 151 -3.63 2.52 11.66
CA PRO A 151 -3.82 2.63 13.11
C PRO A 151 -2.96 1.65 13.91
N THR A 152 -2.77 0.42 13.42
CA THR A 152 -1.94 -0.60 14.08
C THR A 152 -0.51 -0.10 14.31
N ILE A 153 0.10 0.53 13.30
CA ILE A 153 1.45 1.10 13.42
C ILE A 153 1.45 2.34 14.32
N PHE A 154 0.43 3.21 14.24
CA PHE A 154 0.32 4.35 15.15
C PHE A 154 0.25 3.91 16.62
N ILE A 155 -0.59 2.92 16.93
CA ILE A 155 -0.79 2.44 18.30
C ILE A 155 0.53 1.96 18.91
N ILE A 156 1.29 1.12 18.22
CA ILE A 156 2.57 0.64 18.77
C ILE A 156 3.60 1.78 18.88
N ILE A 157 3.65 2.71 17.92
CA ILE A 157 4.55 3.87 18.04
C ILE A 157 4.28 4.67 19.34
N THR A 158 3.02 4.77 19.77
CA THR A 158 2.69 5.49 21.01
C THR A 158 3.20 4.84 22.29
N THR A 159 3.63 3.57 22.25
CA THR A 159 4.20 2.88 23.42
C THR A 159 5.71 3.06 23.55
N PHE A 160 6.41 3.53 22.51
CA PHE A 160 7.86 3.77 22.57
C PHE A 160 8.19 5.04 23.36
N ASP A 161 9.13 5.00 24.29
CA ASP A 161 9.53 6.20 25.03
C ASP A 161 10.42 7.14 24.20
N ASN A 162 11.32 6.56 23.40
CA ASN A 162 12.30 7.29 22.62
C ASN A 162 11.80 7.58 21.20
N ASN A 163 12.16 8.75 20.66
CA ASN A 163 11.85 9.18 19.29
C ASN A 163 10.34 9.18 18.91
N ARG A 164 9.42 8.95 19.86
CA ARG A 164 7.96 8.85 19.67
C ARG A 164 7.41 9.96 18.78
N THR A 165 7.66 11.20 19.15
CA THR A 165 7.16 12.38 18.42
C THR A 165 7.65 12.38 16.96
N GLY A 166 8.93 12.07 16.72
CA GLY A 166 9.49 11.99 15.37
C GLY A 166 8.82 10.90 14.54
N MET A 167 8.63 9.71 15.12
CA MET A 167 7.96 8.59 14.46
C MET A 167 6.49 8.91 14.13
N ILE A 168 5.74 9.51 15.07
CA ILE A 168 4.35 9.95 14.85
C ILE A 168 4.28 10.98 13.73
N VAL A 169 5.18 11.97 13.73
CA VAL A 169 5.21 13.02 12.69
C VAL A 169 5.47 12.39 11.32
N ILE A 170 6.47 11.52 11.18
CA ILE A 170 6.79 10.87 9.91
C ILE A 170 5.62 10.01 9.41
N LEU A 171 5.02 9.19 10.28
CA LEU A 171 3.87 8.35 9.91
C LEU A 171 2.65 9.20 9.54
N SER A 172 2.45 10.34 10.21
CA SER A 172 1.37 11.30 9.89
C SER A 172 1.59 11.96 8.54
N LEU A 173 2.81 12.38 8.23
CA LEU A 173 3.18 12.94 6.93
C LEU A 173 2.95 11.92 5.80
N TRP A 174 3.37 10.66 6.02
CA TRP A 174 3.12 9.58 5.06
C TRP A 174 1.63 9.31 4.89
N SER A 175 0.86 9.26 5.98
CA SER A 175 -0.59 9.02 5.94
C SER A 175 -1.32 10.14 5.19
N ALA A 176 -0.96 11.40 5.46
CA ALA A 176 -1.48 12.55 4.74
C ALA A 176 -1.11 12.51 3.25
N TRP A 177 0.12 12.14 2.92
CA TRP A 177 0.58 11.97 1.53
C TRP A 177 -0.26 10.92 0.78
N VAL A 178 -0.50 9.74 1.38
CA VAL A 178 -1.34 8.70 0.78
C VAL A 178 -2.76 9.21 0.52
N VAL A 179 -3.35 9.95 1.46
CA VAL A 179 -4.69 10.54 1.27
C VAL A 179 -4.67 11.56 0.12
N ILE A 180 -3.68 12.46 0.11
CA ILE A 180 -3.52 13.48 -0.94
C ILE A 180 -3.37 12.82 -2.31
N ILE A 181 -2.53 11.79 -2.45
CA ILE A 181 -2.30 11.18 -3.76
C ILE A 181 -3.54 10.42 -4.25
N VAL A 182 -4.28 9.77 -3.35
CA VAL A 182 -5.57 9.14 -3.70
C VAL A 182 -6.58 10.19 -4.15
N ILE A 183 -6.66 11.34 -3.48
CA ILE A 183 -7.53 12.46 -3.89
C ILE A 183 -7.13 12.97 -5.27
N ILE A 184 -5.84 13.25 -5.51
CA ILE A 184 -5.34 13.71 -6.81
C ILE A 184 -5.67 12.69 -7.91
N LEU A 185 -5.42 11.40 -7.66
CA LEU A 185 -5.72 10.34 -8.62
C LEU A 185 -7.22 10.17 -8.87
N GLU A 186 -8.06 10.37 -7.86
CA GLU A 186 -9.52 10.35 -8.03
C GLU A 186 -10.01 11.58 -8.81
N ILE A 187 -9.46 12.77 -8.56
CA ILE A 187 -9.74 13.99 -9.34
C ILE A 187 -9.37 13.78 -10.82
N ILE A 188 -8.16 13.25 -11.09
CA ILE A 188 -7.72 12.91 -12.45
C ILE A 188 -8.62 11.85 -13.09
N ARG A 189 -9.08 10.86 -12.29
CA ARG A 189 -9.96 9.78 -12.76
C ARG A 189 -11.36 10.29 -13.12
N LEU A 190 -11.88 11.26 -12.35
CA LEU A 190 -13.19 11.88 -12.55
C LEU A 190 -13.16 13.01 -13.60
N GLY A 191 -11.97 13.43 -14.04
CA GLY A 191 -11.82 14.52 -15.01
C GLY A 191 -12.02 15.92 -14.42
N ILE A 192 -11.99 16.06 -13.08
CA ILE A 192 -12.20 17.34 -12.37
C ILE A 192 -10.87 18.11 -12.25
N GLY A 193 -10.09 18.17 -13.33
CA GLY A 193 -8.95 19.08 -13.39
C GLY A 193 -9.41 20.53 -13.52
N PRO A 194 -8.59 21.55 -13.23
CA PRO A 194 -8.86 22.89 -13.72
C PRO A 194 -8.97 22.79 -15.24
N SER A 195 -10.20 22.88 -15.74
CA SER A 195 -10.49 22.93 -17.16
C SER A 195 -9.93 24.23 -17.70
N PHE A 196 -8.62 24.26 -17.95
CA PHE A 196 -8.00 25.20 -18.86
C PHE A 196 -8.00 24.58 -20.25
N SER A 197 -9.19 24.18 -20.70
CA SER A 197 -9.49 24.03 -22.12
C SER A 197 -10.96 24.33 -22.26
N GLY A 198 -11.24 25.62 -22.41
CA GLY A 198 -12.54 26.10 -22.84
C GLY A 198 -12.86 25.52 -24.21
N LYS A 199 -13.47 24.34 -24.24
CA LYS A 199 -14.47 24.05 -25.28
C LYS A 199 -15.73 24.80 -24.86
N MET A 200 -15.69 26.12 -25.09
CA MET A 200 -16.92 26.85 -25.31
C MET A 200 -17.66 26.11 -26.41
N VAL A 201 -18.84 25.61 -26.06
CA VAL A 201 -19.89 25.24 -27.01
C VAL A 201 -20.11 26.46 -27.89
N LYS A 202 -19.49 26.50 -29.07
CA LYS A 202 -19.87 27.43 -30.13
C LYS A 202 -21.15 26.86 -30.76
N GLY A 203 -22.28 27.29 -30.22
CA GLY A 203 -23.57 27.12 -30.86
C GLY A 203 -23.62 27.93 -32.17
N ASN A 204 -24.08 27.25 -33.21
CA ASN A 204 -24.80 27.72 -34.40
C ASN A 204 -24.27 28.95 -35.16
N GLY A 205 -23.59 28.67 -36.28
CA GLY A 205 -23.47 29.56 -37.43
C GLY A 205 -23.24 28.69 -38.67
N ALA A 206 -24.09 28.82 -39.68
CA ALA A 206 -24.16 27.96 -40.86
C ALA A 206 -22.84 27.84 -41.63
N GLU A 207 -22.37 26.61 -41.85
CA GLU A 207 -21.39 26.30 -42.90
C GLU A 207 -21.94 25.17 -43.79
N LEU A 208 -21.87 25.42 -45.10
CA LEU A 208 -22.28 24.56 -46.19
C LEU A 208 -21.65 23.17 -46.04
N TYR A 209 -22.47 22.12 -46.23
CA TYR A 209 -22.00 20.75 -46.38
C TYR A 209 -21.15 20.65 -47.65
N ASP A 210 -19.83 20.55 -47.50
CA ASP A 210 -18.95 20.08 -48.56
C ASP A 210 -19.01 18.55 -48.60
N LEU A 211 -19.64 18.01 -49.65
CA LEU A 211 -20.06 16.60 -49.74
C LEU A 211 -18.98 15.63 -50.20
N ASN A 212 -17.69 16.03 -50.29
CA ASN A 212 -16.64 15.17 -50.88
C ASN A 212 -15.25 15.26 -50.21
N GLY A 213 -15.17 15.14 -48.88
CA GLY A 213 -13.90 14.90 -48.18
C GLY A 213 -13.96 13.63 -47.32
N PRO A 214 -12.95 12.74 -47.33
CA PRO A 214 -12.88 11.69 -46.31
C PRO A 214 -12.82 12.35 -44.93
N PRO A 215 -13.46 11.79 -43.90
CA PRO A 215 -13.43 12.38 -42.57
C PRO A 215 -11.97 12.44 -42.09
N SER A 216 -11.44 13.65 -41.91
CA SER A 216 -10.21 13.84 -41.13
C SER A 216 -10.54 13.51 -39.67
N VAL A 217 -10.42 12.23 -39.34
CA VAL A 217 -10.43 11.80 -37.95
C VAL A 217 -9.20 12.46 -37.30
N ASN A 218 -9.44 13.34 -36.33
CA ASN A 218 -8.42 13.99 -35.50
C ASN A 218 -7.74 12.97 -34.55
N THR A 219 -7.22 11.89 -35.12
CA THR A 219 -6.68 10.74 -34.39
C THR A 219 -5.41 11.13 -33.63
N GLU A 220 -4.60 12.05 -34.18
CA GLU A 220 -3.33 12.45 -33.56
C GLU A 220 -3.51 13.29 -32.29
N SER A 221 -4.51 14.19 -32.23
CA SER A 221 -4.75 15.01 -31.04
C SER A 221 -5.33 14.20 -29.88
N ASP A 222 -6.23 13.25 -30.17
CA ASP A 222 -6.86 12.39 -29.16
C ASP A 222 -5.89 11.31 -28.64
N GLU A 223 -4.98 10.80 -29.48
CA GLU A 223 -3.91 9.90 -29.04
C GLU A 223 -2.87 10.60 -28.15
N GLY A 224 -2.57 11.88 -28.44
CA GLY A 224 -1.66 12.70 -27.63
C GLY A 224 -2.18 12.92 -26.20
N ASP A 225 -3.42 13.40 -26.06
CA ASP A 225 -4.02 13.72 -24.75
C ASP A 225 -4.16 12.47 -23.86
N THR A 226 -4.59 11.35 -24.46
CA THR A 226 -4.68 10.07 -23.74
C THR A 226 -3.30 9.55 -23.30
N SER A 227 -2.26 9.71 -24.11
CA SER A 227 -0.90 9.30 -23.75
C SER A 227 -0.37 10.05 -22.51
N HIS A 228 -0.53 11.37 -22.48
CA HIS A 228 -0.12 12.19 -21.33
C HIS A 228 -0.90 11.84 -20.06
N TRP A 229 -2.20 11.53 -20.19
CA TRP A 229 -3.02 11.08 -19.08
C TRP A 229 -2.48 9.78 -18.44
N HIS A 230 -2.13 8.78 -19.25
CA HIS A 230 -1.55 7.52 -18.79
C HIS A 230 -0.22 7.72 -18.07
N ALA A 231 0.64 8.58 -18.63
CA ALA A 231 1.94 8.90 -18.06
C ALA A 231 1.79 9.59 -16.69
N ARG A 232 0.86 10.54 -16.54
CA ARG A 232 0.61 11.23 -15.26
C ARG A 232 0.26 10.26 -14.14
N ILE A 233 -0.62 9.29 -14.40
CA ILE A 233 -0.99 8.29 -13.38
C ILE A 233 0.20 7.40 -13.00
N LEU A 234 0.94 6.92 -13.99
CA LEU A 234 2.13 6.11 -13.72
C LEU A 234 3.16 6.90 -12.90
N ILE A 235 3.44 8.15 -13.27
CA ILE A 235 4.34 9.04 -12.54
C ILE A 235 3.88 9.23 -11.09
N LEU A 236 2.59 9.46 -10.85
CA LEU A 236 2.05 9.60 -9.49
C LEU A 236 2.21 8.31 -8.67
N ILE A 237 1.96 7.14 -9.27
CA ILE A 237 2.17 5.86 -8.56
C ILE A 237 3.65 5.63 -8.23
N LEU A 238 4.57 5.94 -9.16
CA LEU A 238 6.00 5.88 -8.91
C LEU A 238 6.45 6.88 -7.85
N LEU A 239 5.87 8.09 -7.88
CA LEU A 239 6.10 9.11 -6.85
C LEU A 239 5.64 8.62 -5.47
N ASN A 240 4.48 7.95 -5.37
CA ASN A 240 4.06 7.32 -4.12
C ASN A 240 5.09 6.32 -3.61
N PHE A 241 5.62 5.48 -4.48
CA PHE A 241 6.62 4.48 -4.12
C PHE A 241 7.90 5.15 -3.58
N ILE A 242 8.40 6.18 -4.27
CA ILE A 242 9.61 6.93 -3.88
C ILE A 242 9.39 7.65 -2.54
N VAL A 243 8.29 8.40 -2.40
CA VAL A 243 7.98 9.13 -1.16
C VAL A 243 7.76 8.16 0.01
N SER A 244 7.13 7.02 -0.23
CA SER A 244 6.94 6.00 0.80
C SER A 244 8.26 5.41 1.29
N ILE A 245 9.22 5.14 0.39
CA ILE A 245 10.57 4.72 0.79
C ILE A 245 11.28 5.85 1.55
N ALA A 246 11.23 7.07 1.02
CA ALA A 246 11.90 8.22 1.62
C ALA A 246 11.42 8.53 3.05
N LEU A 247 10.16 8.25 3.37
CA LEU A 247 9.60 8.38 4.72
C LEU A 247 9.75 7.11 5.57
N ALA A 248 9.74 5.92 4.96
CA ALA A 248 9.95 4.66 5.69
C ALA A 248 11.38 4.56 6.25
N ILE A 249 12.40 4.98 5.48
CA ILE A 249 13.81 4.92 5.92
C ILE A 249 14.05 5.67 7.24
N PRO A 250 13.73 6.98 7.37
CA PRO A 250 13.94 7.69 8.63
C PRO A 250 13.06 7.15 9.75
N LEU A 251 11.85 6.65 9.47
CA LEU A 251 11.02 5.98 10.48
C LEU A 251 11.73 4.73 11.04
N ILE A 252 12.29 3.89 10.16
CA ILE A 252 13.08 2.72 10.55
C ILE A 252 14.34 3.15 11.31
N VAL A 253 15.06 4.18 10.87
CA VAL A 253 16.24 4.68 11.60
C VAL A 253 15.88 5.14 13.01
N LEU A 254 14.75 5.84 13.18
CA LEU A 254 14.28 6.24 14.51
C LEU A 254 13.84 5.06 15.37
N LEU A 255 13.25 4.02 14.76
CA LEU A 255 12.87 2.78 15.42
C LEU A 255 14.08 2.07 16.03
N TRP A 256 15.20 1.99 15.31
CA TRP A 256 16.43 1.31 15.77
C TRP A 256 17.33 2.16 16.68
N LYS A 257 17.03 3.45 16.83
CA LYS A 257 17.87 4.35 17.62
C LYS A 257 17.55 4.21 19.11
N LYS A 258 18.22 3.25 19.76
CA LYS A 258 18.29 3.16 21.23
C LYS A 258 19.05 4.37 21.77
N THR A 259 18.47 5.11 22.72
CA THR A 259 19.14 6.20 23.45
C THR A 259 19.39 5.80 24.87
#